data_AF-A0A838PPL5-F1
#
_entry.id   AF-A0A838PPL5-F1
#
_cell.length_a   1.000
_cell.length_b   1.000
_cell.length_c   1.000
_cell.angle_alpha   90.00
_cell.angle_beta   90.00
_cell.angle_gamma   90.00
#
_symmetry.space_group_name_H-M   'P 1'
#
loop_
_entity.id
_entity.type
_entity.pdbx_description
1 polymer ?
#
loop_
_entity_poly.entity_id
_entity_poly.type
_entity_poly.pdbx_seq_one_letter_code
_entity_poly.pdbx_strand_id
1 'polypeptide(L)'
;PGVSENIRVVSIVGRFLEHARVYGFQRGDERLYFMGSADLMPRNLDTRVELLMPVEDPALRADIEDNFERCLADDTFAWDMRPDGSWERRQGRTRSVHHELMQKARERVSTDA
;
A
#
# COMPACT_ATOMS: atom_id res chain seq x y z
N PRO A 1 20.32 -12.77 -7.86
CA PRO A 1 21.07 -12.66 -6.59
C PRO A 1 22.12 -11.54 -6.69
N GLY A 2 22.13 -10.61 -5.74
CA GLY A 2 23.05 -9.49 -5.57
C GLY A 2 22.37 -8.12 -5.63
N VAL A 3 21.04 -8.06 -5.80
CA VAL A 3 20.33 -6.80 -6.14
C VAL A 3 19.00 -6.67 -5.40
N SER A 4 18.15 -7.71 -5.42
CA SER A 4 16.73 -7.61 -5.05
C SER A 4 16.23 -8.69 -4.09
N GLU A 5 17.12 -9.41 -3.39
CA GLU A 5 16.73 -10.51 -2.48
C GLU A 5 15.81 -10.10 -1.35
N ASN A 6 15.92 -8.84 -0.91
CA ASN A 6 15.09 -8.28 0.16
C ASN A 6 13.91 -7.48 -0.40
N ILE A 7 13.70 -7.48 -1.72
CA ILE A 7 12.61 -6.76 -2.38
C ILE A 7 11.48 -7.73 -2.67
N ARG A 8 10.28 -7.37 -2.22
CA ARG A 8 9.03 -8.06 -2.54
C ARG A 8 8.13 -7.13 -3.31
N VAL A 9 7.54 -7.62 -4.38
CA VAL A 9 6.61 -6.86 -5.22
C VAL A 9 5.26 -7.55 -5.20
N VAL A 10 4.25 -6.82 -4.73
CA VAL A 10 2.87 -7.29 -4.63
C VAL A 10 1.99 -6.35 -5.45
N SER A 11 1.07 -6.92 -6.23
CA SER A 11 0.05 -6.17 -6.97
C SER A 11 -1.33 -6.64 -6.54
N ILE A 12 -2.21 -5.72 -6.15
CA ILE A 12 -3.59 -6.03 -5.78
C ILE A 12 -4.50 -5.59 -6.92
N VAL A 13 -5.20 -6.54 -7.52
CA VAL A 13 -6.11 -6.29 -8.64
C VAL A 13 -7.49 -6.81 -8.26
N GLY A 14 -8.31 -5.92 -7.72
CA GLY A 14 -9.65 -6.23 -7.23
C GLY A 14 -10.72 -5.32 -7.82
N ARG A 15 -11.70 -4.94 -7.00
CA ARG A 15 -12.84 -4.11 -7.41
C ARG A 15 -12.45 -2.66 -7.69
N PHE A 16 -11.58 -2.09 -6.86
CA PHE A 16 -11.15 -0.70 -6.96
C PHE A 16 -9.80 -0.57 -7.64
N LEU A 17 -9.56 0.59 -8.24
CA LEU A 17 -8.26 0.97 -8.77
C LEU A 17 -7.40 1.53 -7.65
N GLU A 18 -6.29 0.85 -7.34
CA GLU A 18 -5.32 1.33 -6.35
C GLU A 18 -4.57 2.55 -6.91
N HIS A 19 -5.04 3.75 -6.54
CA HIS A 19 -4.49 5.02 -7.02
C HIS A 19 -3.67 5.76 -5.95
N ALA A 20 -3.74 5.34 -4.69
CA ALA A 20 -2.97 5.95 -3.61
C ALA A 20 -1.46 5.75 -3.84
N ARG A 21 -0.68 6.82 -3.65
CA ARG A 21 0.79 6.75 -3.63
C ARG A 21 1.26 7.12 -2.23
N VAL A 22 1.81 6.13 -1.54
CA VAL A 22 2.27 6.25 -0.17
C VAL A 22 3.65 5.63 -0.08
N TYR A 23 4.57 6.32 0.60
CA TYR A 23 5.95 5.88 0.79
C TYR A 23 6.23 5.76 2.28
N GLY A 24 6.65 4.57 2.72
CA GLY A 24 7.05 4.30 4.09
C GLY A 24 8.56 4.09 4.19
N PHE A 25 9.20 4.74 5.15
CA PHE A 25 10.63 4.59 5.44
C PHE A 25 10.82 4.24 6.91
N GLN A 26 11.62 3.21 7.18
CA GLN A 26 11.96 2.80 8.54
C GLN A 26 13.46 2.92 8.80
N ARG A 27 13.82 3.53 9.93
CA ARG A 27 15.19 3.63 10.44
C ARG A 27 15.20 3.29 11.93
N GLY A 28 15.64 2.09 12.28
CA GLY A 28 15.53 1.60 13.65
C GLY A 28 14.05 1.54 14.07
N ASP A 29 13.72 2.21 15.17
CA ASP A 29 12.36 2.30 15.70
C ASP A 29 11.54 3.45 15.10
N GLU A 30 12.16 4.32 14.29
CA GLU A 30 11.49 5.45 13.65
C GLU A 30 10.87 5.03 12.31
N ARG A 31 9.60 5.40 12.11
CA ARG A 31 8.86 5.22 10.86
C ARG A 31 8.31 6.54 10.37
N LEU A 32 8.55 6.84 9.09
CA LEU A 32 8.08 8.03 8.39
C LEU A 32 7.21 7.61 7.21
N TYR A 33 6.06 8.27 7.06
CA TYR A 33 5.16 8.06 5.93
C TYR A 33 4.98 9.36 5.17
N PHE A 34 4.96 9.24 3.86
CA PHE A 34 4.69 10.33 2.94
C PHE A 34 3.55 9.92 2.00
N MET A 35 2.69 10.87 1.67
CA MET A 35 1.63 10.71 0.67
C MET A 35 1.76 11.77 -0.40
N GLY A 36 1.39 11.45 -1.64
CA GLY A 36 1.56 12.42 -2.71
C GLY A 36 0.92 12.05 -4.03
N SER A 37 1.17 12.90 -5.01
CA SER A 37 0.61 12.79 -6.36
C SER A 37 1.46 11.93 -7.29
N ALA A 38 2.78 11.86 -7.06
CA ALA A 38 3.75 11.16 -7.91
C ALA A 38 3.84 9.65 -7.63
N ASP A 39 3.94 8.86 -8.70
CA ASP A 39 4.60 7.54 -8.68
C ASP A 39 6.10 7.68 -8.99
N LEU A 40 6.87 6.58 -8.92
CA LEU A 40 8.32 6.56 -9.17
C LEU A 40 8.70 6.41 -10.64
N MET A 41 7.98 7.07 -11.55
CA MET A 41 8.32 7.12 -12.97
C MET A 41 9.13 8.39 -13.31
N PRO A 42 10.14 8.34 -14.20
CA PRO A 42 10.97 9.51 -14.54
C PRO A 42 10.17 10.76 -14.91
N ARG A 43 9.07 10.60 -15.67
CA ARG A 43 8.18 11.71 -16.02
C ARG A 43 7.56 12.46 -14.83
N ASN A 44 7.39 11.79 -13.69
CA ASN A 44 6.86 12.43 -12.47
C ASN A 44 7.98 13.05 -11.64
N LEU A 45 9.21 12.54 -11.75
CA LEU A 45 10.35 13.02 -10.98
C LEU A 45 11.08 14.19 -11.65
N ASP A 46 11.15 14.18 -12.98
CA ASP A 46 12.03 15.09 -13.74
C ASP A 46 11.26 16.19 -14.48
N THR A 47 10.02 15.94 -14.90
CA THR A 47 9.32 16.83 -15.85
C THR A 47 7.95 17.33 -15.40
N ARG A 48 7.41 16.82 -14.29
CA ARG A 48 6.12 17.28 -13.74
C ARG A 48 6.33 17.97 -12.40
N VAL A 49 5.43 18.90 -12.12
CA VAL A 49 5.29 19.48 -10.79
C VAL A 49 4.40 18.56 -9.98
N GLU A 50 4.98 17.91 -8.98
CA GLU A 50 4.31 16.95 -8.11
C GLU A 50 4.46 17.37 -6.65
N LEU A 51 3.56 16.89 -5.78
CA LEU A 51 3.60 17.15 -4.35
C LEU A 51 3.78 15.83 -3.59
N LEU A 52 4.67 15.86 -2.61
CA LEU A 52 4.84 14.82 -1.60
C LEU A 52 4.84 15.47 -0.22
N MET A 53 3.97 15.02 0.68
CA MET A 53 3.81 15.59 2.02
C MET A 53 4.04 14.54 3.10
N PRO A 54 4.76 14.89 4.19
CA PRO A 54 4.88 14.01 5.35
C PRO A 54 3.53 13.90 6.07
N VAL A 55 3.25 12.72 6.60
CA VAL A 55 2.12 12.52 7.52
C VAL A 55 2.66 12.64 8.93
N GLU A 56 2.30 13.71 9.65
CA GLU A 56 2.85 14.01 10.98
C GLU A 56 2.02 13.46 12.13
N ASP A 57 0.70 13.45 11.97
CA ASP A 57 -0.23 12.98 13.00
C ASP A 57 -0.04 11.47 13.29
N PRO A 58 0.25 11.08 14.55
CA PRO A 58 0.48 9.69 14.91
C PRO A 58 -0.70 8.75 14.63
N ALA A 59 -1.94 9.24 14.78
CA ALA A 59 -3.13 8.44 14.51
C ALA A 59 -3.26 8.17 13.00
N LEU A 60 -2.98 9.16 12.15
CA LEU A 60 -2.96 8.98 10.70
C LEU A 60 -1.83 8.04 10.25
N ARG A 61 -0.65 8.10 10.87
CA ARG A 61 0.45 7.14 10.60
C ARG A 61 0.03 5.71 10.95
N ALA A 62 -0.61 5.51 12.10
CA ALA A 62 -1.11 4.20 12.51
C ALA A 62 -2.18 3.67 11.53
N ASP A 63 -3.06 4.55 11.04
CA ASP A 63 -4.06 4.19 10.03
C ASP A 63 -3.42 3.79 8.69
N ILE A 64 -2.36 4.49 8.27
CA ILE A 64 -1.59 4.13 7.05
C ILE A 64 -0.90 2.77 7.23
N GLU A 65 -0.30 2.51 8.38
CA GLU A 65 0.34 1.21 8.66
C GLU A 65 -0.69 0.08 8.62
N ASP A 66 -1.85 0.23 9.27
CA ASP A 66 -2.95 -0.75 9.19
C ASP A 66 -3.38 -1.00 7.73
N ASN A 67 -3.45 0.05 6.89
CA ASN A 67 -3.73 -0.12 5.46
C ASN A 67 -2.62 -0.93 4.74
N PHE A 68 -1.34 -0.62 4.98
CA PHE A 68 -0.24 -1.39 4.40
C PHE A 68 -0.27 -2.86 4.81
N GLU A 69 -0.48 -3.14 6.10
CA GLU A 69 -0.59 -4.50 6.61
C GLU A 69 -1.73 -5.28 5.94
N ARG A 70 -2.90 -4.66 5.78
CA ARG A 70 -4.04 -5.27 5.09
C ARG A 70 -3.75 -5.52 3.61
N CYS A 71 -3.16 -4.55 2.91
CA CYS A 71 -2.74 -4.72 1.52
C CYS A 71 -1.75 -5.88 1.37
N LEU A 72 -0.71 -5.92 2.21
CA LEU A 72 0.31 -6.95 2.16
C LEU A 72 -0.18 -8.33 2.62
N ALA A 73 -1.24 -8.39 3.43
CA ALA A 73 -1.86 -9.63 3.88
C ALA A 73 -3.03 -10.10 2.99
N ASP A 74 -3.44 -9.34 1.97
CA ASP A 74 -4.47 -9.77 1.04
C ASP A 74 -4.04 -11.08 0.36
N ASP A 75 -4.91 -12.09 0.37
CA ASP A 75 -4.68 -13.39 -0.26
C ASP A 75 -5.81 -13.75 -1.24
N THR A 76 -6.65 -12.76 -1.57
CA THR A 76 -7.82 -12.91 -2.44
C THR A 76 -7.53 -12.30 -3.82
N PHE A 77 -7.00 -11.08 -3.87
CA PHE A 77 -6.75 -10.29 -5.08
C PHE A 77 -5.26 -9.96 -5.29
N ALA A 78 -4.40 -10.27 -4.32
CA ALA A 78 -2.96 -10.07 -4.43
C ALA A 78 -2.26 -11.06 -5.38
N TRP A 79 -1.28 -10.53 -6.10
CA TRP A 79 -0.34 -11.22 -6.98
C TRP A 79 1.08 -10.92 -6.52
N ASP A 80 1.89 -11.95 -6.36
CA ASP A 80 3.32 -11.82 -6.06
C ASP A 80 4.13 -11.92 -7.35
N MET A 81 5.06 -11.00 -7.58
CA MET A 81 6.04 -11.12 -8.66
C MET A 81 7.13 -12.10 -8.25
N ARG A 82 7.42 -13.07 -9.11
CA ARG A 82 8.51 -14.04 -8.96
C ARG A 82 9.83 -13.47 -9.51
N PRO A 83 10.99 -14.03 -9.13
CA PRO A 83 12.29 -13.52 -9.56
C PRO A 83 12.50 -13.51 -11.09
N ASP A 84 11.76 -14.33 -11.82
CA ASP A 84 11.75 -14.39 -13.28
C ASP A 84 10.80 -13.37 -13.94
N GLY A 85 10.13 -12.53 -13.14
CA GLY A 85 9.16 -11.54 -13.59
C GLY A 85 7.76 -12.09 -13.83
N SER A 86 7.54 -13.40 -13.65
CA SER A 86 6.20 -13.98 -13.72
C SER A 86 5.35 -13.56 -12.51
N TRP A 87 4.03 -13.56 -12.68
CA TRP A 87 3.09 -13.18 -11.63
C TRP A 87 2.29 -14.39 -11.17
N GLU A 88 2.21 -14.59 -9.85
CA GLU A 88 1.43 -15.65 -9.25
C GLU A 88 0.38 -15.06 -8.30
N ARG A 89 -0.89 -15.41 -8.54
CA ARG A 89 -1.98 -14.99 -7.65
C ARG A 89 -2.00 -15.83 -6.39
N ARG A 90 -2.11 -15.18 -5.23
CA ARG A 90 -2.36 -15.86 -3.96
C ARG A 90 -3.72 -16.58 -3.99
N GLN A 91 -3.81 -17.71 -3.28
CA GLN A 91 -4.97 -18.61 -3.35
C GLN A 91 -5.67 -18.82 -2.00
N GLY A 92 -5.28 -18.08 -0.96
CA GLY A 92 -5.82 -18.28 0.38
C GLY A 92 -7.31 -17.93 0.47
N ARG A 93 -7.73 -16.83 -0.18
CA ARG A 93 -9.13 -16.34 -0.19
C ARG A 93 -9.73 -16.17 1.22
N THR A 94 -8.91 -15.85 2.20
CA THR A 94 -9.31 -15.62 3.60
C THR A 94 -9.39 -14.14 3.94
N ARG A 95 -8.58 -13.31 3.29
CA ARG A 95 -8.46 -11.87 3.52
C ARG A 95 -8.58 -11.10 2.22
N SER A 96 -9.40 -10.05 2.26
CA SER A 96 -9.65 -9.15 1.14
C SER A 96 -9.55 -7.73 1.63
N VAL A 97 -8.52 -7.00 1.21
CA VAL A 97 -8.29 -5.63 1.66
C VAL A 97 -9.47 -4.73 1.30
N HIS A 98 -10.05 -4.91 0.10
CA HIS A 98 -11.22 -4.14 -0.31
C HIS A 98 -12.42 -4.40 0.61
N HIS A 99 -12.64 -5.64 1.03
CA HIS A 99 -13.75 -5.97 1.93
C HIS A 99 -13.51 -5.40 3.32
N GLU A 100 -12.33 -5.61 3.88
CA GLU A 100 -11.95 -5.13 5.21
C GLU A 100 -12.05 -3.60 5.31
N LEU A 101 -11.56 -2.86 4.30
CA LEU A 101 -11.64 -1.40 4.28
C LEU A 101 -13.06 -0.88 4.09
N MET A 102 -13.89 -1.55 3.26
CA MET A 102 -15.31 -1.21 3.15
C MET A 102 -16.06 -1.41 4.47
N GLN A 103 -15.73 -2.47 5.22
CA GLN A 103 -16.32 -2.71 6.54
C GLN A 103 -15.88 -1.63 7.53
N LYS A 104 -14.59 -1.34 7.64
CA LYS A 104 -14.04 -0.29 8.50
C LYS A 104 -14.69 1.08 8.22
N ALA A 105 -14.91 1.40 6.94
CA ALA A 105 -15.59 2.63 6.55
C ALA A 105 -17.06 2.69 7.03
N ARG A 106 -17.79 1.56 7.01
CA ARG A 106 -19.17 1.48 7.53
C ARG A 106 -19.21 1.67 9.05
N GLU A 107 -18.27 1.05 9.77
CA GLU A 107 -18.19 1.11 11.23
C GLU A 107 -17.90 2.54 11.74
N ARG A 108 -17.08 3.31 11.01
CA ARG A 108 -16.83 4.73 11.31
C ARG A 108 -18.13 5.54 11.26
N VAL A 109 -18.91 5.39 10.19
CA VAL A 109 -20.18 6.12 10.02
C VAL A 109 -21.20 5.75 11.10
N SER A 110 -21.24 4.49 11.57
CA SER A 110 -22.15 4.08 12.63
C SER A 110 -21.73 4.54 14.04
N THR A 111 -20.47 4.90 14.24
CA THR A 111 -19.96 5.37 15.55
C THR A 111 -20.19 6.87 15.74
N ASP A 112 -20.31 7.61 14.63
CA ASP A 112 -20.56 9.05 14.61
C ASP A 112 -22.06 9.43 14.62
N ALA A 113 -22.96 8.43 14.68
CA ALA A 113 -24.42 8.59 14.68
C ALA A 113 -25.04 8.20 16.03
#